data_AF-A0A922G4Q4-F1
#
_entry.id   AF-A0A922G4Q4-F1
#
_cell.length_a   1.000
_cell.length_b   1.000
_cell.length_c   1.000
_cell.angle_alpha   90.00
_cell.angle_beta   90.00
_cell.angle_gamma   90.00
#
_symmetry.space_group_name_H-M   'P 1'
#
loop_
_entity.id
_entity.type
_entity.pdbx_description
1 polymer ?
#
loop_
_entity_poly.entity_id
_entity_poly.type
_entity_poly.pdbx_seq_one_letter_code
_entity_poly.pdbx_strand_id
1 'polypeptide(L)'
;MEDITSVLPEECIAKIISKTSPSDACRLSLVSTAFSSAAASNLVWEGFLPPDYQHIISESVSSASSQTSPLNMLSKKDLYFSLCHNPILIGNGNRSFAIHKWSGKKCYMLGARQIDIAWGDTSQYWKWTSLGDSPILPKSRFPAVAHLVRVCWLEITGRVQTKILSPYTTYGAYLIYTIANSFQGLGVPVKVSVGYIDGC
;
A
#
# COMPACT_ATOMS: atom_id res chain seq x y z
N MET A 1 -29.18 9.74 -32.83
CA MET A 1 -27.80 9.50 -32.36
C MET A 1 -27.79 8.07 -31.88
N GLU A 2 -27.20 7.16 -32.66
CA GLU A 2 -27.13 5.76 -32.26
C GLU A 2 -26.24 5.64 -31.02
N ASP A 3 -26.74 4.92 -30.03
CA ASP A 3 -26.04 4.70 -28.77
C ASP A 3 -24.80 3.83 -29.06
N ILE A 4 -23.61 4.28 -28.66
CA ILE A 4 -22.38 3.51 -28.86
C ILE A 4 -22.47 2.10 -28.22
N THR A 5 -23.33 1.95 -27.21
CA THR A 5 -23.59 0.68 -26.54
C THR A 5 -24.47 -0.28 -27.35
N SER A 6 -25.16 0.19 -28.40
CA SER A 6 -25.84 -0.69 -29.37
C SER A 6 -24.91 -1.11 -30.53
N VAL A 7 -23.71 -0.55 -30.62
CA VAL A 7 -22.77 -0.77 -31.72
C VAL A 7 -21.58 -1.66 -31.32
N LEU A 8 -21.12 -1.59 -30.05
CA LEU A 8 -19.97 -2.35 -29.57
C LEU A 8 -20.38 -3.53 -28.68
N PRO A 9 -19.79 -4.73 -28.86
CA PRO A 9 -19.93 -5.84 -27.93
C PRO A 9 -19.44 -5.47 -26.52
N GLU A 10 -20.05 -6.07 -25.48
CA GLU A 10 -19.70 -5.81 -24.08
C GLU A 10 -18.21 -6.03 -23.78
N GLU A 11 -17.60 -7.05 -24.38
CA GLU A 11 -16.17 -7.34 -24.22
C GLU A 11 -15.28 -6.21 -24.78
N CYS A 12 -15.66 -5.59 -25.89
CA CYS A 12 -14.95 -4.43 -26.44
C CYS A 12 -15.07 -3.23 -25.50
N ILE A 13 -16.26 -2.99 -24.95
CA ILE A 13 -16.50 -1.94 -23.95
C ILE A 13 -15.63 -2.21 -22.70
N ALA A 14 -15.63 -3.44 -22.19
CA ALA A 14 -14.81 -3.84 -21.04
C ALA A 14 -13.31 -3.64 -21.34
N LYS A 15 -12.85 -3.98 -22.54
CA LYS A 15 -11.46 -3.76 -22.95
C LYS A 15 -11.09 -2.28 -22.95
N ILE A 16 -11.96 -1.41 -23.45
CA ILE A 16 -11.76 0.04 -23.42
C ILE A 16 -11.70 0.53 -21.96
N ILE A 17 -12.67 0.15 -21.13
CA ILE A 17 -12.73 0.54 -19.71
C ILE A 17 -11.46 0.09 -18.96
N SER A 18 -10.94 -1.12 -19.23
CA SER A 18 -9.73 -1.65 -18.60
C SER A 18 -8.46 -0.80 -18.84
N LYS A 19 -8.50 0.11 -19.81
CA LYS A 19 -7.40 1.05 -20.13
C LYS A 19 -7.60 2.45 -19.54
N THR A 20 -8.69 2.67 -18.82
CA THR A 20 -8.98 3.91 -18.10
C THR A 20 -8.49 3.84 -16.65
N SER A 21 -9.07 4.64 -15.74
CA SER A 21 -8.84 4.51 -14.31
C SER A 21 -9.99 3.76 -13.60
N PRO A 22 -9.74 3.20 -12.40
CA PRO A 22 -10.79 2.65 -11.55
C PRO A 22 -11.93 3.64 -11.27
N SER A 23 -11.58 4.93 -11.12
CA SER A 23 -12.58 5.98 -10.93
C SER A 23 -13.45 6.17 -12.17
N ASP A 24 -12.85 6.10 -13.37
CA ASP A 24 -13.59 6.26 -14.62
C ASP A 24 -14.47 5.04 -14.88
N ALA A 25 -14.00 3.83 -14.59
CA ALA A 25 -14.85 2.62 -14.64
C ALA A 25 -16.09 2.76 -13.75
N CYS A 26 -15.93 3.26 -12.52
CA CYS A 26 -17.07 3.53 -11.64
C CYS A 26 -18.03 4.57 -12.22
N ARG A 27 -17.53 5.66 -12.82
CA ARG A 27 -18.37 6.69 -13.44
C ARG A 27 -19.10 6.16 -14.68
N LEU A 28 -18.39 5.44 -15.55
CA LEU A 28 -18.95 4.84 -16.75
C LEU A 28 -20.05 3.82 -16.41
N SER A 29 -19.90 3.08 -15.31
CA SER A 29 -20.92 2.12 -14.87
C SER A 29 -22.30 2.74 -14.60
N LEU A 30 -22.37 4.07 -14.38
CA LEU A 30 -23.62 4.79 -14.13
C LEU A 30 -24.28 5.31 -15.42
N VAL A 31 -23.64 5.18 -16.57
CA VAL A 31 -24.11 5.75 -17.85
C VAL A 31 -25.22 4.90 -18.48
N SER A 32 -25.06 3.57 -18.50
CA SER A 32 -26.05 2.64 -19.04
C SER A 32 -25.88 1.24 -18.48
N THR A 33 -26.84 0.34 -18.72
CA THR A 33 -26.76 -1.07 -18.31
C THR A 33 -25.61 -1.81 -18.97
N ALA A 34 -25.32 -1.53 -20.24
CA ALA A 34 -24.19 -2.12 -20.97
C ALA A 34 -22.85 -1.70 -20.36
N PHE A 35 -22.66 -0.40 -20.07
CA PHE A 35 -21.47 0.06 -19.36
C PHE A 35 -21.37 -0.49 -17.94
N SER A 36 -22.50 -0.60 -17.24
CA SER A 36 -22.56 -1.18 -15.89
C SER A 36 -22.06 -2.62 -15.87
N SER A 37 -22.57 -3.47 -16.78
CA SER A 37 -22.13 -4.86 -16.93
C SER A 37 -20.66 -4.96 -17.30
N ALA A 38 -20.24 -4.24 -18.34
CA ALA A 38 -18.85 -4.23 -18.80
C ALA A 38 -17.87 -3.77 -17.71
N ALA A 39 -18.20 -2.69 -16.97
CA ALA A 39 -17.41 -2.14 -15.88
C ALA A 39 -17.33 -3.06 -14.65
N ALA A 40 -18.29 -3.97 -14.48
CA ALA A 40 -18.27 -4.97 -13.40
C ALA A 40 -17.42 -6.20 -13.74
N SER A 41 -17.04 -6.40 -15.01
CA SER A 41 -16.34 -7.59 -15.48
C SER A 41 -14.95 -7.78 -14.87
N ASN A 42 -14.55 -9.05 -14.69
CA ASN A 42 -13.20 -9.37 -14.22
C ASN A 42 -12.10 -8.86 -15.17
N LEU A 43 -12.38 -8.74 -16.47
CA LEU A 43 -11.43 -8.21 -17.45
C LEU A 43 -11.03 -6.76 -17.12
N VAL A 44 -11.98 -5.93 -16.71
CA VAL A 44 -11.73 -4.54 -16.32
C VAL A 44 -10.84 -4.47 -15.08
N TRP A 45 -11.23 -5.18 -14.02
CA TRP A 45 -10.55 -5.07 -12.73
C TRP A 45 -9.20 -5.81 -12.70
N GLU A 46 -9.01 -6.84 -13.52
CA GLU A 46 -7.68 -7.42 -13.76
C GLU A 46 -6.71 -6.38 -14.36
N GLY A 47 -7.19 -5.53 -15.27
CA GLY A 47 -6.40 -4.44 -15.85
C GLY A 47 -6.00 -3.34 -14.87
N PHE A 48 -6.73 -3.20 -13.76
CA PHE A 48 -6.46 -2.22 -12.70
C PHE A 48 -5.58 -2.77 -11.58
N LEU A 49 -5.45 -4.08 -11.45
CA LEU A 49 -4.54 -4.70 -10.52
C LEU A 49 -3.09 -4.52 -11.01
N PRO A 50 -2.10 -4.30 -10.12
CA PRO A 50 -0.70 -4.27 -10.50
C PRO A 50 -0.29 -5.61 -11.14
N PRO A 51 0.49 -5.66 -12.23
CA PRO A 51 0.77 -6.91 -12.95
C PRO A 51 1.35 -8.06 -12.11
N ASP A 52 2.05 -7.74 -11.03
CA ASP A 52 2.69 -8.65 -10.09
C ASP A 52 1.87 -8.89 -8.81
N TYR A 53 0.58 -8.52 -8.76
CA TYR A 53 -0.27 -8.66 -7.57
C TYR A 53 -0.32 -10.10 -7.04
N GLN A 54 -0.30 -11.11 -7.93
CA GLN A 54 -0.32 -12.52 -7.52
C GLN A 54 0.93 -12.90 -6.73
N HIS A 55 2.10 -12.42 -7.17
CA HIS A 55 3.36 -12.62 -6.47
C HIS A 55 3.32 -11.93 -5.10
N ILE A 56 2.84 -10.68 -5.04
CA ILE A 56 2.70 -9.92 -3.79
C ILE A 56 1.76 -10.65 -2.80
N ILE A 57 0.62 -11.17 -3.27
CA ILE A 57 -0.30 -11.96 -2.44
C ILE A 57 0.40 -13.23 -1.96
N SER A 58 1.11 -13.95 -2.82
CA SER A 58 1.83 -15.16 -2.42
C SER A 58 2.88 -14.89 -1.35
N GLU A 59 3.64 -13.79 -1.45
CA GLU A 59 4.60 -13.36 -0.44
C GLU A 59 3.93 -13.12 0.92
N SER A 60 2.73 -12.53 0.93
CA SER A 60 1.96 -12.33 2.16
C SER A 60 1.52 -13.66 2.80
N VAL A 61 1.09 -14.62 1.98
CA VAL A 61 0.60 -15.92 2.45
C VAL A 61 1.72 -16.76 3.00
N SER A 62 2.92 -16.73 2.40
CA SER A 62 4.08 -17.44 2.95
C SER A 62 4.45 -16.97 4.36
N SER A 63 4.07 -15.74 4.74
CA SER A 63 4.26 -15.22 6.09
C SER A 63 3.11 -15.52 7.07
N ALA A 64 1.97 -16.00 6.57
CA ALA A 64 0.79 -16.37 7.36
C ALA A 64 0.64 -17.90 7.39
N SER A 65 0.44 -18.51 8.55
CA SER A 65 0.39 -19.97 8.75
C SER A 65 -0.79 -20.71 8.09
N SER A 66 -1.51 -20.10 7.14
CA SER A 66 -2.70 -20.65 6.48
C SER A 66 -2.45 -20.87 4.98
N GLN A 67 -2.64 -22.12 4.53
CA GLN A 67 -2.27 -22.58 3.17
C GLN A 67 -3.18 -22.10 2.03
N THR A 68 -4.22 -21.30 2.30
CA THR A 68 -5.09 -20.71 1.26
C THR A 68 -5.51 -19.28 1.64
N SER A 69 -5.21 -18.30 0.78
CA SER A 69 -5.66 -16.91 1.00
C SER A 69 -7.12 -16.75 0.58
N PRO A 70 -8.00 -16.20 1.43
CA PRO A 70 -9.36 -15.82 1.05
C PRO A 70 -9.39 -14.88 -0.18
N LEU A 71 -8.29 -14.15 -0.42
CA LEU A 71 -8.15 -13.21 -1.53
C LEU A 71 -8.22 -13.86 -2.91
N ASN A 72 -7.78 -15.12 -3.04
CA ASN A 72 -7.77 -15.81 -4.34
C ASN A 72 -9.17 -16.26 -4.79
N MET A 73 -10.15 -16.28 -3.88
CA MET A 73 -11.53 -16.66 -4.17
C MET A 73 -12.42 -15.46 -4.54
N LEU A 74 -11.90 -14.23 -4.43
CA LEU A 74 -12.64 -13.01 -4.71
C LEU A 74 -12.75 -12.75 -6.22
N SER A 75 -13.82 -12.09 -6.64
CA SER A 75 -13.85 -11.44 -7.95
C SER A 75 -12.71 -10.43 -8.06
N LYS A 76 -12.28 -10.06 -9.28
CA LYS A 76 -11.18 -9.09 -9.44
C LYS A 76 -11.51 -7.72 -8.86
N LYS A 77 -12.79 -7.33 -8.94
CA LYS A 77 -13.30 -6.12 -8.33
C LYS A 77 -13.21 -6.16 -6.81
N ASP A 78 -13.68 -7.25 -6.20
CA ASP A 78 -13.65 -7.40 -4.75
C ASP A 78 -12.22 -7.53 -4.22
N LEU A 79 -11.35 -8.23 -4.97
CA LEU A 79 -9.92 -8.30 -4.68
C LEU A 79 -9.28 -6.91 -4.69
N TYR A 80 -9.55 -6.12 -5.74
CA TYR A 80 -9.05 -4.75 -5.85
C TYR A 80 -9.44 -3.92 -4.64
N PHE A 81 -10.74 -3.89 -4.28
CA PHE A 81 -11.19 -3.12 -3.12
C PHE A 81 -10.72 -3.70 -1.79
N SER A 82 -10.55 -5.02 -1.67
CA SER A 82 -9.95 -5.64 -0.50
C SER A 82 -8.52 -5.14 -0.30
N LEU A 83 -7.69 -5.11 -1.35
CA LEU A 83 -6.32 -4.58 -1.30
C LEU A 83 -6.25 -3.05 -1.08
N CYS A 84 -7.32 -2.32 -1.37
CA CYS A 84 -7.42 -0.89 -1.05
C CYS A 84 -7.66 -0.64 0.44
N HIS A 85 -8.60 -1.38 1.03
CA HIS A 85 -9.07 -1.12 2.41
C HIS A 85 -8.32 -1.95 3.46
N ASN A 86 -7.79 -3.10 3.08
CA ASN A 86 -7.11 -4.05 3.95
C ASN A 86 -5.67 -4.29 3.44
N PRO A 87 -4.72 -3.37 3.73
CA PRO A 87 -3.34 -3.57 3.34
C PRO A 87 -2.76 -4.85 3.96
N ILE A 88 -2.09 -5.64 3.13
CA ILE A 88 -1.51 -6.93 3.49
C ILE A 88 -0.06 -6.77 3.91
N LEU A 89 0.40 -7.60 4.83
CA LEU A 89 1.79 -7.64 5.25
C LEU A 89 2.62 -8.51 4.29
N ILE A 90 3.81 -8.04 3.95
CA ILE A 90 4.79 -8.69 3.08
C ILE A 90 6.20 -8.52 3.67
N GLY A 91 7.22 -9.18 3.11
CA GLY A 91 8.61 -9.08 3.56
C GLY A 91 8.76 -9.42 5.04
N ASN A 92 8.32 -10.62 5.44
CA ASN A 92 8.33 -11.11 6.82
C ASN A 92 7.61 -10.21 7.82
N GLY A 93 6.52 -9.56 7.37
CA GLY A 93 5.71 -8.72 8.25
C GLY A 93 6.25 -7.32 8.49
N ASN A 94 7.37 -6.92 7.87
CA ASN A 94 8.00 -5.60 8.07
C ASN A 94 7.65 -4.58 6.99
N ARG A 95 6.86 -4.97 5.99
CA ARG A 95 6.33 -4.08 4.96
C ARG A 95 4.85 -4.35 4.77
N SER A 96 4.07 -3.34 4.39
CA SER A 96 2.69 -3.54 3.98
C SER A 96 2.46 -3.04 2.58
N PHE A 97 1.62 -3.74 1.83
CA PHE A 97 1.18 -3.38 0.50
C PHE A 97 -0.31 -3.06 0.48
N ALA A 98 -0.66 -2.00 -0.25
CA ALA A 98 -2.03 -1.64 -0.58
C ALA A 98 -2.11 -1.10 -2.01
N ILE A 99 -3.33 -0.96 -2.52
CA ILE A 99 -3.59 -0.25 -3.77
C ILE A 99 -4.22 1.12 -3.46
N HIS A 100 -3.73 2.17 -4.11
CA HIS A 100 -4.37 3.47 -4.06
C HIS A 100 -5.70 3.43 -4.82
N LYS A 101 -6.81 3.46 -4.06
CA LYS A 101 -8.20 3.26 -4.51
C LYS A 101 -8.53 3.91 -5.85
N TRP A 102 -8.14 5.15 -6.06
CA TRP A 102 -8.56 5.93 -7.22
C TRP A 102 -7.70 5.69 -8.47
N SER A 103 -6.45 5.29 -8.28
CA SER A 103 -5.45 5.25 -9.37
C SER A 103 -4.95 3.85 -9.71
N GLY A 104 -5.23 2.84 -8.89
CA GLY A 104 -4.67 1.49 -9.04
C GLY A 104 -3.17 1.38 -8.73
N LYS A 105 -2.51 2.49 -8.36
CA LYS A 105 -1.07 2.53 -8.10
C LYS A 105 -0.73 1.84 -6.77
N LYS A 106 0.43 1.21 -6.72
CA LYS A 106 0.93 0.50 -5.54
C LYS A 106 1.28 1.49 -4.43
N CYS A 107 0.86 1.19 -3.21
CA CYS A 107 1.24 1.90 -1.99
C CYS A 107 2.00 0.95 -1.07
N TYR A 108 3.16 1.40 -0.58
CA TYR A 108 3.96 0.65 0.38
C TYR A 108 4.12 1.42 1.67
N MET A 109 4.16 0.69 2.78
CA MET A 109 4.56 1.22 4.09
C MET A 109 5.68 0.33 4.62
N LEU A 110 6.70 0.96 5.18
CA LEU A 110 7.83 0.28 5.82
C LEU A 110 7.61 0.32 7.34
N GLY A 111 7.74 -0.82 8.00
CA GLY A 111 7.80 -0.88 9.45
C GLY A 111 9.13 -0.32 9.96
N ALA A 112 9.19 0.01 11.25
CA ALA A 112 10.41 0.56 11.86
C ALA A 112 11.62 -0.38 11.74
N ARG A 113 11.41 -1.69 11.65
CA ARG A 113 12.46 -2.70 11.43
C ARG A 113 13.00 -2.74 10.00
N GLN A 114 12.37 -2.03 9.07
CA GLN A 114 12.74 -2.00 7.64
C GLN A 114 13.47 -0.70 7.25
N ILE A 115 13.67 0.20 8.21
CA ILE A 115 14.35 1.48 8.02
C ILE A 115 15.55 1.57 8.96
N ASP A 116 16.53 2.36 8.55
CA ASP A 116 17.73 2.61 9.34
C ASP A 116 17.42 3.74 10.33
N ILE A 117 17.59 3.47 11.63
CA ILE A 117 17.40 4.44 12.70
C ILE A 117 18.74 4.62 13.41
N ALA A 118 19.23 5.86 13.52
CA ALA A 118 20.47 6.13 14.23
C ALA A 118 20.39 5.64 15.68
N TRP A 119 21.34 4.76 16.02
CA TRP A 119 21.40 4.02 17.29
C TRP A 119 20.14 3.21 17.63
N GLY A 120 19.35 2.80 16.64
CA GLY A 120 18.10 2.06 16.83
C GLY A 120 18.24 0.81 17.70
N ASP A 121 19.40 0.16 17.71
CA ASP A 121 19.68 -1.03 18.51
C ASP A 121 20.31 -0.73 19.89
N THR A 122 20.50 0.55 20.23
CA THR A 122 21.04 0.97 21.53
C THR A 122 19.91 1.23 22.53
N SER A 123 19.78 0.34 23.51
CA SER A 123 18.67 0.34 24.49
C SER A 123 18.58 1.60 25.37
N GLN A 124 19.68 2.36 25.49
CA GLN A 124 19.70 3.65 26.19
C GLN A 124 18.92 4.74 25.43
N TYR A 125 18.80 4.61 24.11
CA TYR A 125 18.20 5.60 23.22
C TYR A 125 16.87 5.14 22.63
N TRP A 126 16.73 3.84 22.36
CA TRP A 126 15.55 3.25 21.73
C TRP A 126 15.08 1.99 22.45
N LYS A 127 13.77 1.85 22.58
CA LYS A 127 13.14 0.60 23.05
C LYS A 127 12.30 0.03 21.91
N TRP A 128 12.49 -1.25 21.61
CA TRP A 128 11.65 -1.94 20.65
C TRP A 128 10.47 -2.57 21.40
N THR A 129 9.26 -2.22 20.98
CA THR A 129 8.03 -2.69 21.62
C THR A 129 7.27 -3.57 20.63
N SER A 130 6.84 -4.74 21.09
CA SER A 130 5.99 -5.62 20.28
C SER A 130 4.52 -5.27 20.47
N LEU A 131 3.68 -5.66 19.52
CA LEU A 131 2.23 -5.38 19.56
C LEU A 131 1.53 -5.84 20.87
N GLY A 132 2.06 -6.84 21.57
CA GLY A 132 1.52 -7.36 22.83
C GLY A 132 1.96 -6.60 24.10
N ASP A 133 2.95 -5.71 24.01
CA ASP A 133 3.66 -5.20 25.19
C ASP A 133 3.16 -3.83 25.68
N SER A 134 2.23 -3.17 24.98
CA SER A 134 1.77 -1.84 25.36
C SER A 134 0.28 -1.58 25.05
N PRO A 135 -0.55 -1.27 26.07
CA PRO A 135 -1.95 -0.88 25.87
C PRO A 135 -2.12 0.55 25.31
N ILE A 136 -1.02 1.30 25.13
CA ILE A 136 -1.01 2.74 24.82
C ILE A 136 -0.67 3.00 23.34
N LEU A 137 -0.02 2.06 22.66
CA LEU A 137 0.33 2.24 21.26
C LEU A 137 -0.91 2.04 20.38
N PRO A 138 -1.19 2.94 19.41
CA PRO A 138 -2.15 2.61 18.37
C PRO A 138 -1.72 1.29 17.74
N LYS A 139 -2.70 0.44 17.38
CA LYS A 139 -2.47 -0.87 16.77
C LYS A 139 -1.66 -0.71 15.49
N SER A 140 -0.33 -0.63 15.62
CA SER A 140 0.59 -0.69 14.50
C SER A 140 0.29 -1.99 13.78
N ARG A 141 0.21 -1.92 12.46
CA ARG A 141 0.06 -3.13 11.67
C ARG A 141 1.32 -3.99 11.66
N PHE A 142 2.45 -3.41 12.07
CA PHE A 142 3.73 -4.08 12.13
C PHE A 142 3.95 -4.69 13.52
N PRO A 143 4.62 -5.86 13.60
CA PRO A 143 4.80 -6.57 14.87
C PRO A 143 5.68 -5.82 15.86
N ALA A 144 6.55 -4.93 15.39
CA ALA A 144 7.47 -4.15 16.21
C ALA A 144 7.43 -2.65 15.86
N VAL A 145 7.53 -1.82 16.88
CA VAL A 145 7.71 -0.37 16.76
C VAL A 145 8.94 0.10 17.55
N ALA A 146 9.56 1.18 17.08
CA ALA A 146 10.69 1.82 17.76
C ALA A 146 10.17 2.97 18.64
N HIS A 147 10.33 2.85 19.96
CA HIS A 147 10.03 3.89 20.93
C HIS A 147 11.29 4.68 21.22
N LEU A 148 11.30 5.96 20.88
CA LEU A 148 12.41 6.86 21.18
C LEU A 148 12.42 7.24 22.66
N VAL A 149 13.50 6.90 23.38
CA VAL A 149 13.69 7.25 24.80
C VAL A 149 14.30 8.65 24.92
N ARG A 150 15.46 8.87 24.30
CA ARG A 150 16.19 10.15 24.29
C ARG A 150 17.35 10.08 23.31
N VAL A 151 17.59 11.15 22.55
CA VAL A 151 18.77 11.33 21.68
C VAL A 151 19.14 12.81 21.62
N CYS A 152 20.37 13.12 21.23
CA CYS A 152 20.81 14.49 20.94
C CYS A 152 20.52 14.95 19.50
N TRP A 153 20.32 14.00 18.56
CA TRP A 153 19.75 14.25 17.24
C TRP A 153 18.97 13.02 16.75
N LEU A 154 18.02 13.23 15.84
CA LEU A 154 17.20 12.17 15.24
C LEU A 154 17.54 12.04 13.76
N GLU A 155 17.95 10.85 13.35
CA GLU A 155 18.15 10.50 11.94
C GLU A 155 17.49 9.16 11.63
N ILE A 156 16.66 9.17 10.58
CA ILE A 156 15.91 8.02 10.11
C ILE A 156 16.05 7.98 8.59
N THR A 157 16.51 6.86 8.05
CA THR A 157 16.71 6.67 6.61
C THR A 157 15.90 5.46 6.13
N GLY A 158 15.04 5.67 5.16
CA GLY A 158 14.31 4.60 4.48
C GLY A 158 14.82 4.38 3.06
N ARG A 159 14.84 3.13 2.60
CA ARG A 159 15.19 2.79 1.21
C ARG A 159 14.10 1.95 0.58
N VAL A 160 13.73 2.28 -0.66
CA VAL A 160 12.74 1.54 -1.45
C VAL A 160 13.33 1.31 -2.83
N GLN A 161 13.31 0.05 -3.28
CA GLN A 161 13.73 -0.29 -4.64
C GLN A 161 12.71 0.27 -5.63
N THR A 162 13.14 1.14 -6.54
CA THR A 162 12.25 1.81 -7.50
C THR A 162 11.50 0.81 -8.40
N LYS A 163 12.10 -0.35 -8.69
CA LYS A 163 11.50 -1.41 -9.51
C LYS A 163 10.20 -2.00 -8.95
N ILE A 164 9.96 -1.88 -7.63
CA ILE A 164 8.72 -2.38 -7.02
C ILE A 164 7.59 -1.35 -7.09
N LEU A 165 7.90 -0.09 -7.37
CA LEU A 165 6.93 0.99 -7.47
C LEU A 165 6.19 0.95 -8.81
N SER A 166 5.03 1.60 -8.86
CA SER A 166 4.32 1.78 -10.12
C SER A 166 5.08 2.78 -11.02
N PRO A 167 5.27 2.47 -12.31
CA PRO A 167 5.93 3.39 -13.24
C PRO A 167 5.08 4.65 -13.46
N TYR A 168 5.74 5.74 -13.89
CA TYR A 168 5.11 7.03 -14.21
C TYR A 168 4.18 7.54 -13.11
N THR A 169 4.62 7.42 -11.86
CA THR A 169 3.82 7.75 -10.69
C THR A 169 4.61 8.66 -9.75
N THR A 170 4.03 9.80 -9.42
CA THR A 170 4.56 10.69 -8.38
C THR A 170 4.18 10.13 -7.02
N TYR A 171 5.19 9.84 -6.19
CA TYR A 171 5.00 9.33 -4.84
C TYR A 171 5.18 10.42 -3.80
N GLY A 172 4.31 10.42 -2.79
CA GLY A 172 4.55 11.12 -1.54
C GLY A 172 5.22 10.18 -0.53
N ALA A 173 6.25 10.66 0.16
CA ALA A 173 6.89 9.95 1.27
C ALA A 173 6.45 10.59 2.59
N TYR A 174 5.98 9.76 3.52
CA TYR A 174 5.45 10.22 4.80
C TYR A 174 6.08 9.41 5.93
N LEU A 175 6.51 10.10 6.99
CA LEU A 175 6.86 9.47 8.25
C LEU A 175 5.61 9.40 9.13
N ILE A 176 5.16 8.19 9.45
CA ILE A 176 4.01 7.96 10.32
C ILE A 176 4.53 7.64 11.71
N TYR A 177 4.14 8.45 12.70
CA TYR A 177 4.55 8.28 14.08
C TYR A 177 3.44 8.71 15.03
N THR A 178 3.59 8.36 16.29
CA THR A 178 2.73 8.82 17.38
C THR A 178 3.62 9.48 18.42
N ILE A 179 3.12 10.54 19.05
CA ILE A 179 3.83 11.28 20.08
C ILE A 179 3.33 10.79 21.44
N ALA A 180 4.26 10.52 22.36
CA ALA A 180 3.91 10.16 23.73
C ALA A 180 3.31 11.35 24.48
N ASN A 181 2.53 11.09 25.53
CA ASN A 181 1.88 12.14 26.34
C ASN A 181 2.88 13.16 26.94
N SER A 182 4.13 12.74 27.15
CA SER A 182 5.23 13.61 27.57
C SER A 182 6.39 13.45 26.60
N PHE A 183 6.80 14.55 25.96
CA PHE A 183 7.89 14.60 25.01
C PHE A 183 8.54 15.99 25.02
N GLN A 184 9.79 16.08 24.58
CA GLN A 184 10.54 17.33 24.41
C GLN A 184 11.40 17.25 23.14
N GLY A 185 11.87 18.39 22.64
CA GLY A 185 12.86 18.43 21.55
C GLY A 185 12.31 18.42 20.11
N LEU A 186 10.97 18.36 19.92
CA LEU A 186 10.34 18.45 18.60
C LEU A 186 9.90 19.88 18.21
N GLY A 187 10.45 20.91 18.87
CA GLY A 187 10.09 22.31 18.62
C GLY A 187 10.76 22.93 17.39
N VAL A 188 11.68 22.22 16.74
CA VAL A 188 12.43 22.68 15.56
C VAL A 188 11.96 21.91 14.32
N PRO A 189 11.82 22.55 13.14
CA PRO A 189 11.45 21.86 11.91
C PRO A 189 12.41 20.71 11.57
N VAL A 190 11.83 19.58 11.14
CA VAL A 190 12.60 18.42 10.69
C VAL A 190 13.09 18.66 9.26
N LYS A 191 14.37 18.39 8.99
CA LYS A 191 14.91 18.36 7.64
C LYS A 191 14.52 17.04 6.97
N VAL A 192 13.89 17.12 5.81
CA VAL A 192 13.49 15.95 5.01
C VAL A 192 14.15 16.06 3.63
N SER A 193 14.72 14.96 3.16
CA SER A 193 15.29 14.85 1.82
C SER A 193 14.91 13.52 1.19
N VAL A 194 14.62 13.54 -0.11
CA VAL A 194 14.38 12.36 -0.93
C VAL A 194 15.32 12.43 -2.11
N GLY A 195 15.99 11.33 -2.43
CA GLY A 195 16.93 11.26 -3.54
C GLY A 195 17.08 9.84 -4.06
N TYR A 196 17.58 9.72 -5.28
CA TYR A 196 18.04 8.45 -5.84
C TYR A 196 19.44 8.15 -5.30
N ILE A 197 19.68 6.89 -4.97
CA ILE A 197 21.00 6.41 -4.62
C ILE A 197 21.45 5.56 -5.81
N ASP A 198 22.35 6.08 -6.63
CA ASP A 198 22.91 5.33 -7.75
C ASP A 198 23.84 4.24 -7.19
N GLY A 199 23.46 2.97 -7.40
CA GLY A 199 24.26 1.82 -6.95
C GLY A 199 23.45 0.66 -6.38
N CYS A 200 22.71 -0.05 -7.24
CA CYS A 200 22.43 -1.50 -7.24
C CYS A 200 21.39 -1.83 -8.32
#